data_AF-A0A0F9D1B6-F1
#
_entry.id   AF-A0A0F9D1B6-F1
#
_cell.length_a   1.000
_cell.length_b   1.000
_cell.length_c   1.000
_cell.angle_alpha   90.00
_cell.angle_beta   90.00
_cell.angle_gamma   90.00
#
_symmetry.space_group_name_H-M   'P 1'
#
loop_
_entity.id
_entity.type
_entity.pdbx_description
1 polymer ?
#
loop_
_entity_poly.entity_id
_entity_poly.type
_entity_poly.pdbx_seq_one_letter_code
_entity_poly.pdbx_strand_id
1 'polypeptide(L)'
;MNARERVKRALTSSYPDRVARDLWMLPLALNKYQKEVDAILKRFPMDIERAEYSPPLENYTKGDPCEVGVYIDEWGCVFRNIQRGVTGEVKDPIVKN
;
A
#
# COMPACT_ATOMS: atom_id res chain seq x y z
N MET A 1 3.93 24.79 4.76
CA MET A 1 3.37 24.19 3.51
C MET A 1 2.36 23.11 3.89
N ASN A 2 1.25 22.94 3.17
CA ASN A 2 0.35 21.79 3.42
C ASN A 2 0.87 20.52 2.73
N ALA A 3 0.26 19.36 3.02
CA ALA A 3 0.65 18.06 2.45
C ALA A 3 0.66 18.07 0.91
N ARG A 4 -0.44 18.52 0.29
CA ARG A 4 -0.59 18.57 -1.17
C ARG A 4 0.49 19.41 -1.85
N GLU A 5 0.75 20.62 -1.34
CA GLU A 5 1.76 21.52 -1.88
C GLU A 5 3.17 20.96 -1.71
N ARG A 6 3.43 20.23 -0.61
CA ARG A 6 4.70 19.54 -0.37
C ARG A 6 4.96 18.45 -1.39
N VAL A 7 3.97 17.59 -1.64
CA VAL A 7 4.07 16.52 -2.65
C VAL A 7 4.30 17.11 -4.04
N LYS A 8 3.52 18.13 -4.44
CA LYS A 8 3.70 18.79 -5.74
C LYS A 8 5.11 19.34 -5.91
N ARG A 9 5.62 20.10 -4.93
CA ARG A 9 6.97 20.69 -5.00
C ARG A 9 8.07 19.64 -4.97
N ALA A 10 7.88 18.51 -4.30
CA ALA A 10 8.81 17.38 -4.37
C ALA A 10 8.87 16.79 -5.79
N LEU A 11 7.71 16.57 -6.42
CA LEU A 11 7.62 16.05 -7.79
C LEU A 11 8.16 17.04 -8.86
N THR A 12 8.03 18.34 -8.63
CA THR A 12 8.51 19.38 -9.57
C THR A 12 9.88 19.95 -9.20
N SER A 13 10.62 19.31 -8.29
CA SER A 13 11.94 19.76 -7.83
C SER A 13 11.96 21.23 -7.36
N SER A 14 10.88 21.70 -6.75
CA SER A 14 10.64 23.10 -6.36
C SER A 14 10.84 23.33 -4.86
N TYR A 15 11.92 22.78 -4.29
CA TYR A 15 12.39 22.99 -2.91
C TYR A 15 11.26 22.93 -1.85
N PRO A 16 10.72 21.74 -1.54
CA PRO A 16 9.72 21.59 -0.48
C PRO A 16 10.31 21.93 0.90
N ASP A 17 9.46 22.26 1.87
CA ASP A 17 9.89 22.59 3.25
C ASP A 17 10.49 21.38 4.00
N ARG A 18 10.18 20.16 3.55
CA ARG A 18 10.82 18.89 3.91
C ARG A 18 10.48 17.81 2.86
N VAL A 19 11.15 16.67 2.92
CA VAL A 19 10.78 15.47 2.13
C VAL A 19 9.33 15.07 2.44
N ALA A 20 8.54 14.79 1.40
CA ALA A 20 7.18 14.27 1.51
C ALA A 20 7.20 12.82 2.04
N ARG A 21 6.28 12.47 2.94
CA ARG A 21 6.30 11.21 3.67
C ARG A 21 5.08 10.35 3.37
N ASP A 22 5.33 9.06 3.25
CA ASP A 22 4.36 7.98 3.30
C ASP A 22 5.00 6.79 4.03
N LEU A 23 4.24 6.05 4.83
CA LEU A 23 4.73 4.94 5.65
C LEU A 23 4.59 3.57 4.97
N TRP A 24 3.85 3.47 3.86
CA TRP A 24 3.67 2.25 3.06
C TRP A 24 3.33 1.04 3.94
N MET A 25 2.36 1.24 4.85
CA MET A 25 2.02 0.25 5.88
C MET A 25 1.32 -0.97 5.28
N LEU A 26 1.69 -2.14 5.80
CA LEU A 26 0.93 -3.38 5.60
C LEU A 26 -0.03 -3.62 6.79
N PRO A 27 -1.13 -4.38 6.59
CA PRO A 27 -2.12 -4.60 7.65
C PRO A 27 -1.53 -5.21 8.93
N LEU A 28 -0.42 -5.99 8.84
CA LEU A 28 0.28 -6.53 10.01
C LEU A 28 0.66 -5.44 11.03
N ALA A 29 1.06 -4.25 10.57
CA ALA A 29 1.43 -3.15 11.44
C ALA A 29 0.24 -2.67 12.28
N LEU A 30 -0.93 -2.52 11.67
CA LEU A 30 -2.16 -2.11 12.36
C LEU A 30 -2.71 -3.23 13.25
N ASN A 31 -2.69 -4.46 12.76
CA ASN A 31 -3.17 -5.64 13.48
C ASN A 31 -2.41 -5.90 14.79
N LYS A 32 -1.13 -5.53 14.86
CA LYS A 32 -0.24 -5.86 15.99
C LYS A 32 0.28 -4.65 16.77
N TYR A 33 0.47 -3.50 16.11
CA TYR A 33 1.21 -2.35 16.63
C TYR A 33 0.46 -1.03 16.44
N GLN A 34 -0.87 -1.05 16.57
CA GLN A 34 -1.71 0.14 16.35
C GLN A 34 -1.24 1.36 17.17
N LYS A 35 -0.88 1.17 18.45
CA LYS A 35 -0.47 2.27 19.33
C LYS A 35 0.83 2.91 18.89
N GLU A 36 1.79 2.11 18.43
CA GLU A 36 3.07 2.57 17.91
C GLU A 36 2.89 3.29 16.58
N VAL A 37 2.03 2.77 15.71
CA VAL A 37 1.64 3.42 14.45
C VAL A 37 1.01 4.78 14.74
N ASP A 38 0.06 4.86 15.67
CA ASP A 38 -0.58 6.12 16.05
C ASP A 38 0.44 7.13 16.59
N ALA A 39 1.41 6.68 17.41
CA ALA A 39 2.47 7.54 17.92
C ALA A 39 3.38 8.06 16.79
N ILE A 40 3.71 7.22 15.80
CA ILE A 40 4.46 7.60 14.61
C ILE A 40 3.68 8.64 13.79
N LEU A 41 2.41 8.38 13.48
CA LEU A 41 1.57 9.27 12.67
C LEU A 41 1.32 10.63 13.36
N LYS A 42 1.19 10.63 14.69
CA LYS A 42 1.08 11.86 15.48
C LYS A 42 2.34 12.71 15.40
N ARG A 43 3.52 12.08 15.42
CA ARG A 43 4.82 12.77 15.36
C ARG A 43 5.23 13.12 13.93
N PHE A 44 4.83 12.30 12.97
CA PHE A 44 5.21 12.35 11.56
C PHE A 44 3.97 12.14 10.68
N PRO A 45 3.15 13.17 10.48
CA PRO A 45 1.95 13.06 9.65
C PRO A 45 2.29 12.75 8.19
N MET A 46 1.42 11.98 7.55
CA MET A 46 1.50 11.58 6.15
C MET A 46 1.27 12.77 5.22
N ASP A 47 1.91 12.76 4.06
CA ASP A 47 1.70 13.76 3.01
C ASP A 47 0.99 13.20 1.77
N ILE A 48 0.96 11.88 1.64
CA ILE A 48 0.40 11.14 0.51
C ILE A 48 -0.79 10.35 1.03
N GLU A 49 -1.84 10.29 0.21
CA GLU A 49 -3.05 9.52 0.46
C GLU A 49 -3.54 8.91 -0.85
N ARG A 50 -4.32 7.85 -0.77
CA ARG A 50 -4.91 7.19 -1.93
C ARG A 50 -6.16 7.97 -2.36
N ALA A 51 -6.34 8.15 -3.67
CA ALA A 51 -7.60 8.63 -4.20
C ALA A 51 -8.72 7.62 -3.93
N GLU A 52 -9.94 8.10 -3.73
CA GLU A 52 -11.12 7.24 -3.80
C GLU A 52 -11.17 6.58 -5.18
N TYR A 53 -11.13 5.25 -5.18
CA TYR A 53 -11.05 4.45 -6.40
C TYR A 53 -11.82 3.15 -6.23
N SER A 54 -12.77 2.92 -7.13
CA SER A 54 -13.48 1.66 -7.28
C SER A 54 -12.91 0.92 -8.50
N PRO A 55 -12.21 -0.20 -8.31
CA PRO A 55 -11.61 -0.93 -9.42
C PRO A 55 -12.69 -1.51 -10.33
N PRO A 56 -12.71 -1.20 -11.64
CA PRO A 56 -13.72 -1.74 -12.56
C PRO A 56 -13.62 -3.27 -12.71
N LEU A 57 -12.49 -3.86 -12.32
CA LEU A 57 -12.21 -5.29 -12.44
C LEU A 57 -12.28 -6.05 -11.10
N GLU A 58 -12.86 -5.46 -10.05
CA GLU A 58 -12.97 -6.10 -8.73
C GLU A 58 -13.66 -7.48 -8.79
N ASN A 59 -14.67 -7.63 -9.67
CA ASN A 59 -15.37 -8.89 -9.91
C ASN A 59 -14.48 -10.02 -10.47
N TYR A 60 -13.29 -9.70 -10.98
CA TYR A 60 -12.32 -10.67 -11.49
C TYR A 60 -11.26 -11.05 -10.45
N THR A 61 -11.22 -10.37 -9.32
CA THR A 61 -10.31 -10.69 -8.21
C THR A 61 -10.88 -11.82 -7.34
N LYS A 62 -10.00 -12.58 -6.66
CA LYS A 62 -10.40 -13.62 -5.70
C LYS A 62 -9.53 -13.59 -4.47
N GLY A 63 -10.13 -13.72 -3.29
CA GLY A 63 -9.42 -13.73 -2.01
C GLY A 63 -8.97 -12.35 -1.56
N ASP A 64 -8.13 -12.30 -0.53
CA ASP A 64 -7.58 -11.07 0.03
C ASP A 64 -6.03 -11.11 -0.09
N PRO A 65 -5.38 -10.04 -0.60
CA PRO A 65 -3.94 -10.03 -0.85
C PRO A 65 -3.09 -10.16 0.42
N CYS A 66 -3.64 -9.87 1.59
CA CYS A 66 -2.97 -9.88 2.89
C CYS A 66 -3.49 -10.97 3.85
N GLU A 67 -4.43 -11.81 3.44
CA GLU A 67 -4.84 -12.99 4.22
C GLU A 67 -4.09 -14.26 3.79
N VAL A 68 -3.98 -15.21 4.71
CA VAL A 68 -3.35 -16.52 4.41
C VAL A 68 -4.18 -17.26 3.36
N GLY A 69 -3.52 -17.76 2.32
CA GLY A 69 -4.16 -18.49 1.23
C GLY A 69 -3.71 -18.02 -0.15
N VAL A 70 -4.67 -17.97 -1.07
CA VAL A 70 -4.43 -17.56 -2.45
C VAL A 70 -5.24 -16.29 -2.74
N TYR A 71 -4.55 -15.29 -3.27
CA TYR A 71 -5.15 -14.11 -3.89
C TYR A 71 -4.90 -14.15 -5.40
N ILE A 72 -5.95 -13.87 -6.19
CA ILE A 72 -5.86 -13.72 -7.63
C ILE A 72 -6.24 -12.30 -7.98
N ASP A 73 -5.33 -11.56 -8.60
CA ASP A 73 -5.59 -10.18 -9.04
C ASP A 73 -6.43 -10.14 -10.32
N GLU A 74 -6.77 -8.93 -10.77
CA GLU A 74 -7.58 -8.72 -11.96
C GLU A 74 -6.93 -9.21 -13.28
N TRP A 75 -5.64 -9.54 -13.25
CA TRP A 75 -4.86 -10.03 -14.39
C TRP A 75 -4.66 -11.54 -14.35
N GLY A 76 -5.17 -12.22 -13.32
CA GLY A 76 -4.99 -13.65 -13.11
C GLY A 76 -3.69 -14.02 -12.41
N CYS A 77 -2.92 -13.06 -11.88
CA CYS A 77 -1.69 -13.34 -11.14
C CYS A 77 -2.04 -14.04 -9.83
N VAL A 78 -1.38 -15.18 -9.59
CA VAL A 78 -1.63 -16.00 -8.40
C VAL A 78 -0.62 -15.66 -7.32
N PHE A 79 -1.07 -14.90 -6.33
CA PHE A 79 -0.32 -14.59 -5.11
C PHE A 79 -0.57 -15.67 -4.07
N ARG A 80 0.51 -16.22 -3.51
CA ARG A 80 0.45 -17.14 -2.36
C ARG A 80 0.89 -16.40 -1.11
N ASN A 81 0.05 -16.46 -0.09
CA ASN A 81 0.31 -15.80 1.17
C ASN A 81 0.35 -16.83 2.30
N ILE A 82 1.48 -16.85 3.02
CA ILE A 82 1.71 -17.73 4.17
C ILE A 82 1.62 -16.98 5.51
N GLN A 83 1.47 -15.66 5.49
CA GLN A 83 1.47 -14.81 6.67
C GLN A 83 0.41 -13.70 6.58
N ARG A 84 -0.59 -13.79 7.46
CA ARG A 84 -1.61 -12.75 7.61
C ARG A 84 -0.98 -11.38 7.87
N GLY A 85 -1.51 -10.37 7.18
CA GLY A 85 -1.14 -8.98 7.28
C GLY A 85 0.08 -8.58 6.45
N VAL A 86 0.67 -9.49 5.68
CA VAL A 86 1.73 -9.21 4.70
C VAL A 86 1.18 -9.51 3.32
N THR A 87 1.57 -8.75 2.29
CA THR A 87 1.16 -9.04 0.91
C THR A 87 1.73 -10.39 0.46
N GLY A 88 0.90 -11.22 -0.17
CA GLY A 88 1.34 -12.47 -0.77
C GLY A 88 2.38 -12.29 -1.88
N GLU A 89 2.97 -13.38 -2.33
CA GLU A 89 4.02 -13.37 -3.35
C GLU A 89 3.60 -14.20 -4.57
N VAL A 90 3.89 -13.70 -5.77
CA VAL A 90 3.75 -14.47 -7.01
C VAL A 90 4.95 -15.41 -7.13
N LYS A 91 4.68 -16.71 -7.24
CA LYS A 91 5.72 -17.74 -7.42
C LYS A 91 5.70 -18.40 -8.79
N ASP A 92 4.59 -18.30 -9.50
CA ASP A 92 4.41 -18.86 -10.84
C ASP A 92 4.07 -17.72 -11.82
N PRO A 93 5.01 -17.27 -12.66
CA PRO A 93 4.72 -16.25 -13.65
C PRO A 93 3.79 -16.79 -14.75
N ILE A 94 2.86 -15.94 -15.19
CA ILE A 94 1.93 -16.27 -16.28
C ILE A 94 2.65 -16.24 -17.63
N VAL A 95 3.53 -15.26 -17.84
CA VAL A 95 4.34 -15.12 -19.05
C VAL A 95 5.55 -16.05 -18.95
N LYS A 96 5.72 -16.92 -19.94
CA LYS A 96 6.84 -17.86 -20.07
C LYS A 96 7.54 -17.66 -21.41
N ASN A 97 8.85 -17.92 -21.45
CA ASN A 97 9.67 -17.91 -22.67
C ASN A 97 9.45 -19.16 -23.52
#